data_AF-A0A1R3GJ71-F1
#
_entry.id   AF-A0A1R3GJ71-F1
#
_cell.length_a   1.000
_cell.length_b   1.000
_cell.length_c   1.000
_cell.angle_alpha   90.00
_cell.angle_beta   90.00
_cell.angle_gamma   90.00
#
_symmetry.space_group_name_H-M   'P 1'
#
loop_
_entity.id
_entity.type
_entity.pdbx_description
1 polymer ?
#
loop_
_entity_poly.entity_id
_entity_poly.type
_entity_poly.pdbx_seq_one_letter_code
_entity_poly.pdbx_strand_id
1 'polypeptide(L)'
;MLRIISSNIVQAVNHKELSRIDLTPWDLQLLPIGQNQKGLLFQKPIPLQEKETDENTLIHHLKASLSKTLDYFPPLAGRLAIVDHEEDDSISYFIDCNNAGALFIHAAVDSISISDIIKPVYVPHIVHSFFPLNDLKNYEGVANPLLGIQVTDLADEDKFIVPPLQERVFHFTKENIAKLKAKANAEVATDNISSLQAVLSHI
;
A
#
# COMPACT_ATOMS: atom_id res chain seq x y z
N MET A 1 13.17 12.90 4.58
CA MET A 1 12.70 12.64 3.20
C MET A 1 12.76 11.13 2.97
N LEU A 2 11.76 10.53 2.33
CA LEU A 2 11.78 9.11 1.98
C LEU A 2 12.86 8.84 0.93
N ARG A 3 13.72 7.86 1.21
CA ARG A 3 14.77 7.42 0.29
C ARG A 3 14.50 5.99 -0.13
N ILE A 4 14.34 5.76 -1.43
CA ILE A 4 14.21 4.41 -1.99
C ILE A 4 15.61 3.77 -2.03
N ILE A 5 15.74 2.61 -1.40
CA ILE A 5 16.97 1.80 -1.37
C ILE A 5 16.97 0.82 -2.54
N SER A 6 15.87 0.10 -2.75
CA SER A 6 15.70 -0.79 -3.90
C SER A 6 14.25 -0.88 -4.36
N SER A 7 14.06 -1.19 -5.65
CA SER A 7 12.77 -1.47 -6.27
C SER A 7 12.92 -2.69 -7.16
N ASN A 8 12.07 -3.69 -6.95
CA ASN A 8 12.13 -4.97 -7.66
C ASN A 8 10.73 -5.45 -8.01
N ILE A 9 10.65 -6.24 -9.08
CA ILE A 9 9.47 -7.06 -9.38
C ILE A 9 9.74 -8.47 -8.84
N VAL A 10 8.85 -8.97 -8.00
CA VAL A 10 8.91 -10.31 -7.40
C VAL A 10 7.89 -11.19 -8.09
N GLN A 11 8.36 -12.29 -8.68
CA GLN A 11 7.55 -13.25 -9.40
C GLN A 11 7.37 -14.52 -8.58
N ALA A 12 6.34 -15.30 -8.89
CA ALA A 12 6.15 -16.66 -8.40
C ALA A 12 7.29 -17.57 -8.91
N VAL A 13 7.77 -18.49 -8.07
CA VAL A 13 8.87 -19.42 -8.40
C VAL A 13 8.39 -20.55 -9.29
N ASN A 14 7.25 -21.14 -8.93
CA ASN A 14 6.68 -22.30 -9.58
C ASN A 14 5.43 -21.88 -10.33
N HIS A 15 5.61 -20.99 -11.31
CA HIS A 15 4.52 -20.64 -12.22
C HIS A 15 4.12 -21.88 -13.00
N LYS A 16 2.95 -22.41 -12.66
CA LYS A 16 2.17 -23.21 -13.60
C LYS A 16 1.45 -22.21 -14.49
N GLU A 17 1.40 -22.46 -15.80
CA GLU A 17 0.44 -21.76 -16.67
C GLU A 17 -0.93 -21.87 -16.02
N LEU A 18 -1.37 -20.78 -15.39
CA LEU A 18 -2.57 -20.74 -14.60
C LEU A 18 -3.46 -19.62 -15.10
N SER A 19 -4.71 -20.03 -15.17
CA SER A 19 -5.92 -19.43 -15.70
C SER A 19 -6.08 -17.93 -15.53
N ARG A 20 -6.62 -17.36 -16.60
CA ARG A 20 -7.54 -16.22 -16.59
C ARG A 20 -8.57 -16.35 -15.46
N ILE A 21 -8.77 -15.26 -14.72
CA ILE A 21 -9.86 -15.11 -13.75
C ILE A 21 -10.82 -14.04 -14.24
N ASP A 22 -12.02 -14.44 -14.60
CA ASP A 22 -13.09 -13.51 -14.97
C ASP A 22 -13.56 -12.70 -13.76
N LEU A 23 -13.75 -11.40 -13.97
CA LEU A 23 -14.28 -10.51 -12.94
C LEU A 23 -15.79 -10.66 -12.85
N THR A 24 -16.31 -10.76 -11.63
CA THR A 24 -17.75 -10.68 -11.38
C THR A 24 -18.24 -9.24 -11.51
N PRO A 25 -19.55 -9.00 -11.66
CA PRO A 25 -20.07 -7.64 -11.65
C PRO A 25 -19.72 -6.84 -10.39
N TRP A 26 -19.42 -7.50 -9.26
CA TRP A 26 -19.03 -6.83 -8.01
C TRP A 26 -17.58 -6.36 -8.08
N ASP A 27 -16.70 -7.13 -8.73
CA ASP A 27 -15.32 -6.74 -8.97
C ASP A 27 -15.24 -5.56 -9.95
N LEU A 28 -16.09 -5.55 -10.98
CA LEU A 28 -16.14 -4.47 -11.97
C LEU A 28 -16.49 -3.11 -11.33
N GLN A 29 -17.34 -3.09 -10.30
CA GLN A 29 -17.68 -1.86 -9.57
C GLN A 29 -16.48 -1.23 -8.85
N LEU A 30 -15.44 -2.02 -8.56
CA LEU A 30 -14.24 -1.56 -7.88
C LEU A 30 -13.16 -1.03 -8.85
N LEU A 31 -13.29 -1.28 -10.17
CA LEU A 31 -12.31 -0.85 -11.17
C LEU A 31 -12.03 0.68 -11.16
N PRO A 32 -13.04 1.57 -11.01
CA PRO A 32 -12.80 3.02 -10.97
C PRO A 32 -12.24 3.53 -9.65
N ILE A 33 -12.19 2.68 -8.61
CA ILE A 33 -11.74 3.04 -7.26
C ILE A 33 -10.21 2.89 -7.18
N GLY A 34 -9.58 3.66 -6.29
CA GLY A 34 -8.16 3.56 -6.01
C GLY A 34 -7.74 2.22 -5.39
N GLN A 35 -6.44 1.93 -5.50
CA GLN A 35 -5.83 0.75 -4.88
C GLN A 35 -6.01 0.73 -3.36
N ASN A 36 -6.29 -0.45 -2.79
CA ASN A 36 -6.45 -0.62 -1.35
C ASN A 36 -5.09 -0.52 -0.64
N GLN A 37 -4.98 0.36 0.35
CA GLN A 37 -3.74 0.60 1.09
C GLN A 37 -3.86 0.07 2.52
N LYS A 38 -2.91 -0.79 2.92
CA LYS A 38 -2.83 -1.34 4.27
C LYS A 38 -1.39 -1.34 4.76
N GLY A 39 -1.18 -0.78 5.94
CA GLY A 39 0.15 -0.67 6.56
C GLY A 39 0.21 -1.41 7.89
N LEU A 40 1.36 -1.99 8.20
CA LEU A 40 1.69 -2.60 9.48
C LEU A 40 2.98 -1.95 10.01
N LEU A 41 2.99 -1.61 11.29
CA LEU A 41 4.17 -1.07 11.97
C LEU A 41 4.74 -2.14 12.90
N PHE A 42 6.02 -2.43 12.74
CA PHE A 42 6.76 -3.38 13.55
C PHE A 42 7.89 -2.68 14.27
N GLN A 43 8.11 -3.04 15.53
CA GLN A 43 9.35 -2.66 16.19
C GLN A 43 10.49 -3.46 15.56
N LYS A 44 11.61 -2.80 15.26
CA LYS A 44 12.81 -3.52 14.84
C LYS A 44 13.21 -4.51 15.95
N PRO A 45 13.52 -5.77 15.60
CA PRO A 45 14.03 -6.71 16.58
C PRO A 45 15.31 -6.15 17.21
N ILE A 46 15.42 -6.22 18.54
CA ILE A 46 16.63 -5.79 19.25
C ILE A 46 17.80 -6.61 18.70
N PRO A 47 18.91 -5.99 18.25
CA PRO A 47 20.08 -6.75 17.82
C PRO A 47 20.63 -7.50 19.03
N LEU A 48 20.37 -8.81 19.10
CA LEU A 48 21.09 -9.70 20.01
C LEU A 48 22.52 -9.75 19.50
N GLN A 49 23.39 -8.88 20.03
CA GLN A 49 24.86 -8.90 19.96
C GLN A 49 25.51 -9.88 18.97
N GLU A 50 25.24 -9.76 17.67
CA GLU A 50 26.01 -10.45 16.64
C GLU A 50 26.17 -9.50 15.46
N LYS A 51 27.46 -9.24 15.16
CA LYS A 51 28.07 -8.58 14.01
C LYS A 51 27.13 -8.25 12.85
N GLU A 52 27.22 -7.02 12.34
CA GLU A 52 26.85 -6.55 10.99
C GLU A 52 26.37 -7.63 9.98
N THR A 53 25.20 -8.21 10.20
CA THR A 53 24.52 -9.09 9.26
C THR A 53 23.03 -8.93 9.53
N ASP A 54 22.25 -8.55 8.51
CA ASP A 54 20.88 -9.04 8.24
C ASP A 54 19.80 -8.05 7.78
N GLU A 55 20.05 -6.75 7.57
CA GLU A 55 19.06 -5.93 6.82
C GLU A 55 18.88 -6.47 5.38
N ASN A 56 19.99 -6.85 4.75
CA ASN A 56 19.98 -7.53 3.46
C ASN A 56 19.29 -8.90 3.52
N THR A 57 19.39 -9.64 4.63
CA THR A 57 18.75 -10.95 4.70
C THR A 57 17.27 -10.85 5.02
N LEU A 58 16.80 -9.92 5.85
CA LEU A 58 15.37 -9.76 6.13
C LEU A 58 14.63 -9.38 4.85
N ILE A 59 15.14 -8.37 4.14
CA ILE A 59 14.57 -7.97 2.86
C ILE A 59 14.63 -9.10 1.84
N HIS A 60 15.75 -9.83 1.78
CA HIS A 60 15.87 -11.01 0.92
C HIS A 60 14.88 -12.12 1.31
N HIS A 61 14.71 -12.39 2.62
CA HIS A 61 13.78 -13.38 3.16
C HIS A 61 12.34 -12.99 2.84
N LEU A 62 11.97 -11.71 2.97
CA LEU A 62 10.65 -11.20 2.61
C LEU A 62 10.39 -11.32 1.10
N LYS A 63 11.38 -11.00 0.25
CA LYS A 63 11.26 -11.20 -1.20
C LYS A 63 11.10 -12.68 -1.54
N ALA A 64 11.89 -13.56 -0.92
CA ALA A 64 11.84 -15.00 -1.15
C ALA A 64 10.55 -15.65 -0.63
N SER A 65 10.04 -15.21 0.53
CA SER A 65 8.77 -15.68 1.06
C SER A 65 7.60 -15.19 0.23
N LEU A 66 7.60 -13.92 -0.19
CA LEU A 66 6.62 -13.37 -1.12
C LEU A 66 6.58 -14.16 -2.42
N SER A 67 7.75 -14.42 -3.02
CA SER A 67 7.87 -15.22 -4.24
C SER A 67 7.20 -16.60 -4.10
N LYS A 68 7.41 -17.29 -2.96
CA LYS A 68 6.73 -18.56 -2.66
C LYS A 68 5.23 -18.38 -2.39
N THR A 69 4.81 -17.30 -1.73
CA THR A 69 3.39 -17.01 -1.49
C THR A 69 2.64 -16.77 -2.81
N LEU A 70 3.26 -16.10 -3.78
CA LEU A 70 2.67 -15.85 -5.10
C LEU A 70 2.39 -17.14 -5.88
N ASP A 71 3.09 -18.25 -5.60
CA ASP A 71 2.74 -19.57 -6.15
C ASP A 71 1.31 -20.00 -5.75
N TYR A 72 0.83 -19.58 -4.57
CA TYR A 72 -0.52 -19.92 -4.06
C TYR A 72 -1.56 -18.85 -4.37
N PHE A 73 -1.14 -17.63 -4.72
CA PHE A 73 -2.01 -16.52 -5.09
C PHE A 73 -1.63 -15.93 -6.46
N PRO A 74 -1.75 -16.71 -7.56
CA PRO A 74 -1.37 -16.28 -8.90
C PRO A 74 -1.92 -14.90 -9.35
N PRO A 75 -3.16 -14.49 -9.00
CA PRO A 75 -3.72 -13.21 -9.43
C PRO A 75 -2.88 -12.01 -8.97
N LEU A 76 -2.24 -12.10 -7.81
CA LEU A 76 -1.45 -11.00 -7.24
C LEU A 76 -0.14 -10.74 -8.01
N ALA A 77 0.34 -11.72 -8.77
CA ALA A 77 1.46 -11.58 -9.68
C ALA A 77 1.03 -11.34 -11.13
N GLY A 78 -0.28 -11.26 -11.40
CA GLY A 78 -0.84 -11.08 -12.73
C GLY A 78 -0.96 -9.62 -13.17
N ARG A 79 -1.73 -9.41 -14.25
CA ARG A 79 -2.17 -8.09 -14.71
C ARG A 79 -3.66 -8.12 -15.01
N LEU A 80 -4.30 -6.95 -14.93
CA LEU A 80 -5.61 -6.79 -15.52
C LEU A 80 -5.48 -6.88 -17.04
N ALA A 81 -6.41 -7.54 -17.70
CA ALA A 81 -6.44 -7.67 -19.14
C ALA A 81 -7.86 -7.39 -19.64
N ILE A 82 -7.93 -6.98 -20.90
CA ILE A 82 -9.14 -6.51 -21.54
C ILE A 82 -9.36 -7.30 -22.82
N VAL A 83 -10.58 -7.77 -23.05
CA VAL A 83 -11.04 -8.25 -24.36
C VAL A 83 -12.13 -7.33 -24.86
N ASP A 84 -11.97 -6.86 -26.08
CA ASP A 84 -12.98 -6.09 -26.82
C ASP A 84 -13.85 -7.08 -27.63
N HIS A 85 -15.17 -6.93 -27.54
CA HIS A 85 -16.15 -7.75 -28.23
C HIS A 85 -16.89 -6.90 -29.27
N GLU A 86 -16.34 -6.84 -30.48
CA GLU A 86 -16.89 -6.03 -31.59
C GLU A 86 -18.34 -6.42 -31.98
N GLU A 87 -18.75 -7.66 -31.69
CA GLU A 87 -20.08 -8.18 -32.03
C GLU A 87 -21.21 -7.53 -31.22
N ASP A 88 -20.94 -7.14 -29.97
CA ASP A 88 -21.94 -6.57 -29.05
C ASP A 88 -21.50 -5.24 -28.41
N ASP A 89 -20.40 -4.65 -28.89
CA ASP A 89 -19.82 -3.38 -28.40
C ASP A 89 -19.55 -3.42 -26.88
N SER A 90 -19.12 -4.59 -26.37
CA SER A 90 -18.86 -4.82 -24.96
C SER A 90 -17.38 -5.05 -24.66
N ILE A 91 -16.97 -4.76 -23.43
CA ILE A 91 -15.60 -4.92 -22.96
C ILE A 91 -15.60 -5.84 -21.74
N SER A 92 -14.81 -6.92 -21.82
CA SER A 92 -14.60 -7.83 -20.70
C SER A 92 -13.28 -7.55 -20.00
N TYR A 93 -13.32 -7.46 -18.67
CA TYR A 93 -12.13 -7.40 -17.83
C TYR A 93 -11.89 -8.74 -17.13
N PHE A 94 -10.62 -9.15 -17.07
CA PHE A 94 -10.19 -10.35 -16.38
C PHE A 94 -8.79 -10.16 -15.81
N ILE A 95 -8.42 -10.97 -14.83
CA ILE A 95 -7.03 -11.03 -14.36
C ILE A 95 -6.32 -12.12 -15.16
N ASP A 96 -5.29 -11.72 -15.89
CA ASP A 96 -4.33 -12.60 -16.52
C ASP A 96 -3.24 -12.96 -15.50
N CYS A 97 -3.19 -14.22 -15.05
CA CYS A 97 -2.20 -14.71 -14.09
C CYS A 97 -0.85 -15.02 -14.78
N ASN A 98 -0.36 -14.06 -15.56
CA ASN A 98 0.84 -14.14 -16.39
C ASN A 98 2.17 -14.05 -15.63
N ASN A 99 2.12 -13.96 -14.30
CA ASN A 99 3.31 -13.84 -13.45
C ASN A 99 4.23 -12.67 -13.84
N ALA A 100 3.67 -11.58 -14.35
CA ALA A 100 4.39 -10.31 -14.53
C ALA A 100 4.91 -9.72 -13.20
N GLY A 101 4.51 -10.29 -12.07
CA GLY A 101 5.08 -10.09 -10.74
C GLY A 101 4.45 -8.93 -9.97
N ALA A 102 4.69 -8.94 -8.65
CA ALA A 102 4.31 -7.90 -7.71
C ALA A 102 5.45 -6.91 -7.50
N LEU A 103 5.13 -5.64 -7.25
CA LEU A 103 6.11 -4.61 -6.94
C LEU A 103 6.58 -4.75 -5.49
N PHE A 104 7.89 -4.76 -5.27
CA PHE A 104 8.52 -4.74 -3.95
C PHE A 104 9.50 -3.59 -3.85
N ILE A 105 9.27 -2.67 -2.92
CA ILE A 105 10.12 -1.52 -2.65
C ILE A 105 10.72 -1.66 -1.25
N HIS A 106 12.01 -1.37 -1.12
CA HIS A 106 12.66 -1.15 0.15
C HIS A 106 13.10 0.30 0.23
N ALA A 107 12.72 1.00 1.30
CA ALA A 107 12.98 2.41 1.50
C ALA A 107 13.41 2.68 2.95
N ALA A 108 13.90 3.89 3.22
CA ALA A 108 14.26 4.34 4.56
C ALA A 108 13.88 5.81 4.81
N VAL A 109 13.59 6.13 6.07
CA VAL A 109 13.37 7.48 6.59
C VAL A 109 14.10 7.66 7.93
N ASP A 110 15.22 8.38 7.90
CA ASP A 110 16.09 8.54 9.08
C ASP A 110 15.56 9.58 10.10
N SER A 111 14.47 10.29 9.77
CA SER A 111 13.97 11.46 10.53
C SER A 111 12.64 11.23 11.23
N ILE A 112 12.01 10.07 11.01
CA ILE A 112 10.67 9.75 11.48
C ILE A 112 10.73 8.44 12.23
N SER A 113 10.20 8.45 13.45
CA SER A 113 10.06 7.29 14.32
C SER A 113 8.63 6.73 14.27
N ILE A 114 8.41 5.56 14.89
CA ILE A 114 7.07 4.96 14.99
C ILE A 114 6.14 5.87 15.82
N SER A 115 6.66 6.47 16.88
CA SER A 115 6.00 7.46 17.72
C SER A 115 5.49 8.65 16.93
N ASP A 116 6.26 9.13 15.94
CA ASP A 116 5.85 10.26 15.09
C ASP A 116 4.69 9.90 14.16
N ILE A 117 4.44 8.61 13.91
CA ILE A 117 3.30 8.11 13.14
C ILE A 117 2.08 7.88 14.04
N ILE A 118 2.32 7.32 15.23
CA ILE A 118 1.25 6.88 16.14
C ILE A 118 0.77 8.03 17.04
N LYS A 119 1.64 8.86 17.62
CA LYS A 119 1.20 9.88 18.60
C LYS A 119 0.29 10.97 18.01
N PRO A 120 0.47 11.44 16.76
CA PRO A 120 -0.40 12.47 16.21
C PRO A 120 -1.88 12.05 16.12
N VAL A 121 -2.76 13.06 16.26
CA VAL A 121 -4.20 12.90 16.09
C VAL A 121 -4.57 12.69 14.62
N TYR A 122 -3.83 13.33 13.72
CA TYR A 122 -4.00 13.24 12.27
C TYR A 122 -2.94 12.35 11.65
N VAL A 123 -3.30 11.64 10.59
CA VAL A 123 -2.34 10.84 9.81
C VAL A 123 -1.26 11.79 9.26
N PRO A 124 0.02 11.60 9.63
CA PRO A 124 1.08 12.44 9.09
C PRO A 124 1.19 12.26 7.57
N HIS A 125 1.37 13.35 6.83
CA HIS A 125 1.44 13.31 5.36
C HIS A 125 2.49 12.32 4.81
N ILE A 126 3.57 12.07 5.56
CA ILE A 126 4.61 11.11 5.18
C ILE A 126 4.08 9.67 5.10
N VAL A 127 3.01 9.32 5.82
CA VAL A 127 2.43 7.97 5.82
C VAL A 127 1.94 7.58 4.42
N HIS A 128 1.39 8.52 3.65
CA HIS A 128 1.01 8.25 2.27
C HIS A 128 2.19 7.78 1.43
N SER A 129 3.39 8.32 1.66
CA SER A 129 4.60 7.91 0.92
C SER A 129 5.08 6.48 1.26
N PHE A 130 4.50 5.83 2.26
CA PHE A 130 4.81 4.43 2.60
C PHE A 130 4.04 3.41 1.77
N PHE A 131 3.08 3.87 0.95
CA PHE A 131 2.29 3.02 0.09
C PHE A 131 2.73 3.19 -1.38
N PRO A 132 3.15 2.09 -2.04
CA PRO A 132 3.38 2.11 -3.47
C PRO A 132 2.05 2.16 -4.22
N LEU A 133 2.07 2.52 -5.50
CA LEU A 133 0.89 2.53 -6.38
C LEU A 133 -0.22 3.50 -5.94
N ASN A 134 0.13 4.53 -5.17
CA ASN A 134 -0.80 5.61 -4.83
C ASN A 134 -1.34 6.28 -6.10
N ASP A 135 -2.55 6.81 -5.97
CA ASP A 135 -3.27 7.55 -7.02
C ASP A 135 -3.62 6.74 -8.27
N LEU A 136 -3.25 5.46 -8.33
CA LEU A 136 -3.68 4.54 -9.38
C LEU A 136 -5.07 3.98 -9.08
N LYS A 137 -5.89 3.94 -10.12
CA LYS A 137 -7.17 3.23 -10.10
C LYS A 137 -6.97 1.76 -10.43
N ASN A 138 -7.90 0.92 -9.99
CA ASN A 138 -7.80 -0.53 -10.19
C ASN A 138 -7.78 -0.92 -11.69
N TYR A 139 -8.48 -0.19 -12.57
CA TYR A 139 -8.41 -0.44 -14.01
C TYR A 139 -7.02 -0.19 -14.63
N GLU A 140 -6.14 0.58 -13.98
CA GLU A 140 -4.78 0.83 -14.45
C GLU A 140 -3.85 -0.37 -14.20
N GLY A 141 -4.36 -1.43 -13.57
CA GLY A 141 -3.69 -2.72 -13.42
C GLY A 141 -3.36 -3.44 -14.73
N VAL A 142 -3.77 -2.89 -15.88
CA VAL A 142 -3.36 -3.35 -17.21
C VAL A 142 -1.88 -3.09 -17.46
N ALA A 143 -1.42 -1.89 -17.10
CA ALA A 143 -0.03 -1.49 -17.25
C ALA A 143 0.75 -1.63 -15.92
N ASN A 144 0.06 -1.61 -14.79
CA ASN A 144 0.66 -1.57 -13.46
C ASN A 144 0.50 -2.89 -12.69
N PRO A 145 1.39 -3.20 -11.76
CA PRO A 145 1.23 -4.35 -10.86
C PRO A 145 -0.09 -4.29 -10.07
N LEU A 146 -0.73 -5.45 -9.88
CA LEU A 146 -1.94 -5.58 -9.04
C LEU A 146 -1.62 -5.59 -7.54
N LEU A 147 -0.36 -5.81 -7.17
CA LEU A 147 0.13 -5.78 -5.80
C LEU A 147 1.43 -4.97 -5.73
N GLY A 148 1.48 -4.06 -4.76
CA GLY A 148 2.68 -3.34 -4.38
C GLY A 148 2.93 -3.47 -2.87
N ILE A 149 4.18 -3.78 -2.51
CA ILE A 149 4.64 -3.90 -1.12
C ILE A 149 5.81 -2.94 -0.95
N GLN A 150 5.78 -2.15 0.11
CA GLN A 150 6.93 -1.33 0.51
C GLN A 150 7.30 -1.63 1.95
N VAL A 151 8.57 -1.99 2.16
CA VAL A 151 9.19 -2.08 3.49
C VAL A 151 9.96 -0.79 3.71
N THR A 152 9.60 -0.02 4.73
CA THR A 152 10.25 1.25 5.05
C THR A 152 10.93 1.18 6.40
N ASP A 153 12.25 1.35 6.42
CA ASP A 153 13.00 1.49 7.66
C ASP A 153 12.77 2.87 8.25
N LEU A 154 12.41 2.91 9.53
CA LEU A 154 12.20 4.13 10.29
C LEU A 154 13.35 4.34 11.27
N ALA A 155 13.47 5.56 11.81
CA ALA A 155 14.43 5.89 12.84
C ALA A 155 14.17 5.06 14.11
N ASP A 156 15.25 4.62 14.76
CA ASP A 156 15.17 3.83 15.99
C ASP A 156 14.69 4.70 17.17
N GLU A 157 13.88 4.11 18.04
CA GLU A 157 13.53 4.69 19.33
C GLU A 157 14.17 3.88 20.44
N ASP A 158 14.80 4.56 21.40
CA ASP A 158 15.46 3.90 22.53
C ASP A 158 14.49 3.02 23.36
N LYS A 159 13.17 3.28 23.32
CA LYS A 159 12.12 2.46 23.97
C LYS A 159 10.74 2.62 23.29
N PHE A 160 10.51 1.94 22.18
CA PHE A 160 9.13 1.66 21.76
C PHE A 160 8.62 0.46 22.58
N ILE A 161 7.55 0.64 23.35
CA ILE A 161 6.83 -0.49 23.96
C ILE A 161 5.74 -0.86 22.98
N VAL A 162 5.83 -2.06 22.38
CA VAL A 162 4.79 -2.58 21.47
C VAL A 162 3.44 -2.52 22.21
N PRO A 163 2.51 -1.64 21.82
CA PRO A 163 1.18 -1.71 22.37
C PRO A 163 0.51 -3.01 21.88
N PRO A 164 -0.47 -3.58 22.61
CA PRO A 164 -1.31 -4.65 22.08
C PRO A 164 -1.82 -4.28 20.68
N LEU A 165 -2.02 -5.25 19.76
CA LEU A 165 -2.47 -4.99 18.38
C LEU A 165 -3.55 -3.90 18.37
N GLN A 166 -3.19 -2.69 17.91
CA GLN A 166 -4.10 -1.56 17.86
C GLN A 166 -4.61 -1.43 16.44
N GLU A 167 -5.86 -1.80 16.23
CA GLU A 167 -6.59 -1.35 15.05
C GLU A 167 -6.92 0.13 15.26
N ARG A 168 -6.26 1.00 14.51
CA ARG A 168 -6.64 2.42 14.46
C ARG A 168 -7.77 2.61 13.50
N VAL A 169 -8.99 2.50 14.03
CA VAL A 169 -10.15 3.13 13.42
C VAL A 169 -10.04 4.62 13.73
N PHE A 170 -9.77 5.45 12.72
CA PHE A 170 -9.73 6.89 12.91
C PHE A 170 -11.12 7.37 13.31
N HIS A 171 -11.29 7.62 14.61
CA HIS A 171 -12.53 8.14 15.16
C HIS A 171 -12.57 9.66 14.97
N PHE A 172 -13.36 10.10 14.00
CA PHE A 172 -13.54 11.51 13.71
C PHE A 172 -14.59 12.12 14.63
N THR A 173 -14.17 12.64 15.79
CA THR A 173 -15.06 13.44 16.65
C THR A 173 -15.48 14.72 15.94
N LYS A 174 -16.59 15.33 16.37
CA LYS A 174 -17.07 16.61 15.83
C LYS A 174 -16.00 17.70 15.90
N GLU A 175 -15.22 17.75 16.99
CA GLU A 175 -14.13 18.70 17.18
C GLU A 175 -12.99 18.46 16.20
N ASN A 176 -12.61 17.19 15.98
CA ASN A 176 -11.55 16.84 15.05
C ASN A 176 -11.95 17.11 13.59
N ILE A 177 -13.20 16.83 13.23
CA ILE A 177 -13.77 17.19 11.91
C ILE A 177 -13.78 18.71 11.71
N ALA A 178 -14.19 19.48 12.72
CA ALA A 178 -14.21 20.94 12.63
C ALA A 178 -12.79 21.52 12.41
N LYS A 179 -11.79 20.96 13.08
CA LYS A 179 -10.38 21.32 12.87
C LYS A 179 -9.87 20.96 11.48
N LEU A 180 -10.19 19.75 10.97
CA LEU A 180 -9.84 19.34 9.60
C LEU A 180 -10.48 20.28 8.56
N LYS A 181 -11.76 20.58 8.73
CA LYS A 181 -12.49 21.52 7.88
C LYS A 181 -11.85 22.91 7.89
N ALA A 182 -11.53 23.44 9.07
CA ALA A 182 -10.90 24.75 9.20
C ALA A 182 -9.51 24.78 8.54
N LYS A 183 -8.72 23.71 8.68
CA LYS A 183 -7.41 23.56 8.01
C LYS A 183 -7.56 23.53 6.49
N ALA A 184 -8.41 22.67 5.95
CA ALA A 184 -8.65 22.57 4.51
C ALA A 184 -9.15 23.89 3.91
N ASN A 185 -10.06 24.58 4.60
CA ASN A 185 -10.56 25.90 4.22
C ASN A 185 -9.44 26.95 4.20
N ALA A 186 -8.55 26.93 5.19
CA ALA A 186 -7.41 27.85 5.25
C ALA A 186 -6.38 27.60 4.14
N GLU A 187 -6.11 26.33 3.79
CA GLU A 187 -5.16 25.96 2.74
C GLU A 187 -5.61 26.41 1.33
N VAL A 188 -6.92 26.42 1.09
CA VAL A 188 -7.50 26.76 -0.22
C VAL A 188 -8.15 28.17 -0.21
N ALA A 189 -8.01 28.92 0.88
CA ALA A 189 -8.59 30.25 1.08
C ALA A 189 -10.10 30.32 0.72
N THR A 190 -10.89 29.38 1.26
CA THR A 190 -12.33 29.25 1.02
C THR A 190 -13.05 28.81 2.28
N ASP A 191 -14.36 29.01 2.38
CA ASP A 191 -15.19 28.51 3.50
C ASP A 191 -16.17 27.38 3.08
N ASN A 192 -16.12 26.98 1.81
CA ASN A 192 -17.12 26.12 1.19
C ASN A 192 -16.79 24.62 1.23
N ILE A 193 -15.63 24.21 1.77
CA ILE A 193 -15.30 22.77 1.84
C ILE A 193 -16.22 22.11 2.86
N SER A 194 -16.92 21.06 2.47
CA SER A 194 -17.76 20.28 3.38
C SER A 194 -16.92 19.47 4.37
N SER A 195 -17.50 19.12 5.51
CA SER A 195 -16.85 18.24 6.49
C SER A 195 -16.43 16.90 5.89
N LEU A 196 -17.21 16.35 4.95
CA LEU A 196 -16.87 15.08 4.29
C LEU A 196 -15.66 15.25 3.35
N GLN A 197 -15.63 16.32 2.54
CA GLN A 197 -14.48 16.63 1.68
C GLN A 197 -13.20 16.89 2.50
N ALA A 198 -13.32 17.59 3.62
CA ALA A 198 -12.19 17.84 4.53
C ALA A 198 -11.66 16.54 5.17
N VAL A 199 -12.54 15.58 5.46
CA VAL A 199 -12.13 14.28 5.99
C VAL A 199 -11.49 13.44 4.89
N LEU A 200 -12.10 13.34 3.71
CA LEU A 200 -11.58 12.54 2.59
C LEU A 200 -10.27 13.09 1.99
N SER A 201 -9.97 14.38 2.14
CA SER A 201 -8.71 14.98 1.67
C SER A 201 -7.55 14.81 2.65
N HIS A 202 -7.81 14.29 3.85
CA HIS A 202 -6.81 14.13 4.91
C HIS A 202 -6.71 12.66 5.39
N ILE A 203 -7.36 11.74 4.69
CA ILE A 203 -7.23 10.27 4.79
C ILE A 203 -6.62 9.78 3.48
#